data_AF-A0A4Y2MX71-F1
#
_entry.id   AF-A0A4Y2MX71-F1
#
_cell.length_a   1.000
_cell.length_b   1.000
_cell.length_c   1.000
_cell.angle_alpha   90.00
_cell.angle_beta   90.00
_cell.angle_gamma   90.00
#
_symmetry.space_group_name_H-M   'P 1'
#
loop_
_entity.id
_entity.type
_entity.pdbx_description
1 polymer ?
#
loop_
_entity_poly.entity_id
_entity_poly.type
_entity_poly.pdbx_seq_one_letter_code
_entity_poly.pdbx_strand_id
1 'polypeptide(L)'
;MSIIHSDEFGQFQQDSATPHTSRVATKWLQEHSSDFRHFRCPPKSPDMNIIEPIWIALQCAVQKRSPPPVSPMDLRTALQNS
;
A
#
# COMPACT_ATOMS: atom_id res chain seq x y z
N MET A 1 -16.93 -0.06 25.05
CA MET A 1 -16.71 -1.15 24.09
C MET A 1 -17.24 -0.68 22.74
N SER A 2 -16.38 -0.19 21.85
CA SER A 2 -16.79 0.23 20.50
C SER A 2 -16.93 -1.02 19.65
N ILE A 3 -18.16 -1.33 19.25
CA ILE A 3 -18.43 -2.33 18.22
C ILE A 3 -17.83 -1.77 16.93
N ILE A 4 -16.65 -2.26 16.55
CA ILE A 4 -16.10 -2.01 15.23
C ILE A 4 -16.97 -2.84 14.29
N HIS A 5 -17.92 -2.18 13.64
CA HIS A 5 -18.49 -2.72 12.43
C HIS A 5 -17.33 -2.81 11.44
N SER A 6 -16.80 -4.01 11.24
CA SER A 6 -15.99 -4.28 10.06
C SER A 6 -16.86 -3.90 8.88
N ASP A 7 -16.54 -2.77 8.26
CA ASP A 7 -17.12 -2.41 6.98
C ASP A 7 -17.00 -3.64 6.08
N GLU A 8 -18.12 -4.19 5.60
CA GLU A 8 -18.13 -5.40 4.78
C GLU A 8 -17.34 -5.20 3.47
N PHE A 9 -16.98 -3.95 3.17
CA PHE A 9 -16.14 -3.53 2.06
C PHE A 9 -14.74 -3.14 2.54
N GLY A 10 -13.72 -3.65 1.85
CA GLY A 10 -12.33 -3.24 2.09
C GLY A 10 -12.14 -1.73 1.87
N GLN A 11 -11.11 -1.16 2.49
CA GLN A 11 -10.71 0.23 2.23
C GLN A 11 -9.46 0.26 1.37
N PHE A 12 -9.52 0.99 0.27
CA PHE A 12 -8.39 1.21 -0.62
C PHE A 12 -7.82 2.61 -0.38
N GLN A 13 -6.59 2.70 0.10
CA GLN A 13 -5.86 3.95 0.29
C GLN A 13 -4.70 4.03 -0.71
N GLN A 14 -4.54 5.19 -1.34
CA GLN A 14 -3.41 5.52 -2.20
C GLN A 14 -3.02 6.99 -2.03
N ASP A 15 -1.82 7.36 -2.49
CA ASP A 15 -1.37 8.74 -2.51
C ASP A 15 -2.08 9.59 -3.61
N SER A 16 -1.77 10.89 -3.63
CA SER A 16 -2.35 11.84 -4.58
C SER A 16 -1.47 12.10 -5.82
N ALA A 17 -0.55 11.20 -6.15
CA ALA A 17 0.31 11.36 -7.33
C ALA A 17 -0.52 11.52 -8.62
N THR A 18 0.01 12.27 -9.58
CA THR A 18 -0.70 12.60 -10.84
C THR A 18 -1.25 11.37 -11.59
N PRO A 19 -0.55 10.21 -11.65
CA PRO A 19 -1.11 9.01 -12.27
C PRO A 19 -2.36 8.48 -11.55
N HIS A 20 -2.38 8.51 -10.22
CA HIS A 20 -3.47 8.01 -9.37
C HIS A 20 -4.71 8.93 -9.37
N THR A 21 -4.51 10.22 -9.67
CA THR A 21 -5.59 11.22 -9.80
C THR A 21 -6.03 11.43 -11.26
N SER A 22 -5.46 10.68 -12.20
CA SER A 22 -5.84 10.76 -13.61
C SER A 22 -7.32 10.42 -13.81
N ARG A 23 -7.91 10.90 -14.91
CA ARG A 23 -9.31 10.62 -15.25
C ARG A 23 -9.58 9.13 -15.38
N VAL A 24 -8.63 8.37 -15.94
CA VAL A 24 -8.76 6.93 -16.12
C VAL A 24 -8.77 6.22 -14.77
N ALA A 25 -7.80 6.51 -13.90
CA ALA A 25 -7.72 5.91 -12.56
C ALA A 25 -8.95 6.28 -11.71
N THR A 26 -9.35 7.56 -11.70
CA THR A 26 -10.50 8.01 -10.92
C THR A 26 -11.81 7.39 -11.43
N LYS A 27 -11.98 7.24 -12.75
CA LYS A 27 -13.16 6.59 -13.34
C LYS A 27 -13.24 5.12 -12.92
N TRP A 28 -12.13 4.38 -12.97
CA TRP A 28 -12.10 2.98 -12.54
C TRP A 28 -12.50 2.83 -11.06
N LEU A 29 -11.99 3.71 -10.18
CA LEU A 29 -12.35 3.71 -8.76
C LEU A 29 -13.83 4.04 -8.52
N GLN A 30 -14.44 4.87 -9.36
CA GLN A 30 -15.87 5.16 -9.29
C GLN A 30 -16.71 3.97 -9.74
N GLU A 31 -16.30 3.28 -10.81
CA GLU A 31 -16.98 2.08 -11.31
C GLU A 31 -16.98 0.93 -10.29
N HIS A 32 -15.96 0.85 -9.43
CA HIS A 32 -15.79 -0.20 -8.42
C HIS A 32 -16.12 0.28 -7.00
N SER A 33 -16.87 1.37 -6.84
CA SER A 33 -17.19 1.91 -5.51
C SER A 33 -18.08 1.00 -4.65
N SER A 34 -18.69 -0.04 -5.26
CA SER A 34 -19.41 -1.10 -4.56
C SER A 34 -18.49 -2.14 -3.94
N ASP A 35 -17.26 -2.28 -4.42
CA ASP A 35 -16.36 -3.38 -4.02
C ASP A 35 -15.48 -2.98 -2.84
N PHE A 36 -15.13 -1.70 -2.77
CA PHE A 36 -14.33 -1.10 -1.71
C PHE A 36 -14.57 0.40 -1.62
N ARG A 37 -14.28 0.96 -0.44
CA ARG A 37 -14.27 2.42 -0.26
C ARG A 37 -12.89 2.98 -0.60
N HIS A 38 -12.85 3.97 -1.47
CA HIS A 38 -11.61 4.71 -1.75
C HIS A 38 -11.37 5.78 -0.69
N PHE A 39 -10.32 5.61 0.12
CA PHE A 39 -9.87 6.57 1.12
C PHE A 39 -8.79 7.48 0.53
N ARG A 40 -9.12 8.76 0.33
CA ARG A 40 -8.14 9.74 -0.16
C ARG A 40 -7.28 10.20 1.00
N CYS A 41 -5.98 9.93 0.92
CA CYS A 41 -5.02 10.51 1.83
C CYS A 41 -4.91 12.03 1.59
N PRO A 42 -4.83 12.87 2.64
CA PRO A 42 -4.51 14.27 2.49
C PRO A 42 -3.18 14.46 1.74
N PRO A 43 -3.03 15.52 0.92
CA PRO A 43 -1.76 15.80 0.26
C PRO A 43 -0.63 15.98 1.28
N LYS A 44 0.53 15.39 1.00
CA LYS A 44 1.75 15.50 1.83
C LYS A 44 1.62 14.90 3.25
N SER A 45 0.77 13.88 3.42
CA SER A 45 0.64 13.14 4.68
C SER A 45 1.19 11.71 4.59
N PRO A 46 2.52 11.52 4.46
CA PRO A 46 3.12 10.17 4.45
C PRO A 46 2.89 9.46 5.78
N ASP A 47 2.76 10.20 6.89
CA ASP A 47 2.42 9.74 8.23
C ASP A 47 1.07 9.01 8.29
N MET A 48 0.15 9.35 7.39
CA MET A 48 -1.16 8.72 7.28
C MET A 48 -1.16 7.47 6.39
N ASN A 49 -0.05 7.14 5.74
CA ASN A 49 0.04 5.99 4.84
C ASN A 49 0.68 4.78 5.56
N ILE A 50 -0.14 3.76 5.84
CA ILE A 50 0.32 2.53 6.52
C ILE A 50 1.43 1.78 5.77
N ILE A 51 1.64 2.07 4.48
CA ILE A 51 2.71 1.43 3.70
C ILE A 51 4.12 1.90 4.13
N GLU A 52 4.27 3.11 4.67
CA GLU A 52 5.57 3.67 5.06
C GLU A 52 6.27 2.81 6.14
N PRO A 53 5.65 2.52 7.31
CA PRO A 53 6.28 1.65 8.29
C PRO A 53 6.51 0.22 7.78
N ILE A 54 5.68 -0.27 6.85
CA ILE A 54 5.85 -1.59 6.22
C ILE A 54 7.11 -1.58 5.34
N TRP A 55 7.35 -0.53 4.57
CA TRP A 55 8.57 -0.39 3.76
C TRP A 55 9.84 -0.40 4.61
N ILE A 56 9.82 0.30 5.75
CA ILE A 56 10.94 0.28 6.70
C ILE A 56 11.19 -1.13 7.23
N ALA A 57 10.13 -1.84 7.66
CA ALA A 57 10.25 -3.20 8.16
C ALA A 57 10.81 -4.18 7.10
N LEU A 58 10.29 -4.10 5.87
CA LEU A 58 10.77 -4.91 4.74
C LEU A 58 12.22 -4.61 4.40
N GLN A 59 12.61 -3.33 4.37
CA GLN A 59 13.99 -2.93 4.12
C GLN A 59 14.93 -3.50 5.20
N CYS A 60 14.56 -3.38 6.48
CA CYS A 60 15.33 -3.97 7.57
C CYS A 60 15.43 -5.50 7.44
N ALA A 61 14.36 -6.18 7.04
CA ALA A 61 14.36 -7.63 6.85
C ALA A 61 15.31 -8.04 5.70
N VAL A 62 15.28 -7.32 4.59
CA VAL A 62 16.18 -7.55 3.45
C VAL A 62 17.65 -7.29 3.82
N GLN A 63 17.94 -6.20 4.53
CA GLN A 63 19.31 -5.85 4.94
C GLN A 63 19.94 -6.87 5.90
N LYS A 64 19.12 -7.59 6.68
CA LYS A 64 19.59 -8.64 7.61
C LYS A 64 19.90 -9.97 6.92
N ARG A 65 19.54 -10.16 5.64
CA ARG A 65 19.77 -11.42 4.94
C ARG A 65 21.25 -11.61 4.63
N SER A 66 21.69 -12.87 4.73
CA SER A 66 23.05 -13.31 4.39
C SER A 66 22.95 -14.60 3.56
N PRO A 67 23.45 -14.62 2.31
CA PRO A 67 24.03 -13.47 1.59
C PRO A 67 22.97 -12.39 1.28
N PRO A 68 23.38 -11.13 1.07
CA PRO A 68 22.48 -10.09 0.58
C PRO A 68 21.97 -10.44 -0.82
N PRO A 69 20.74 -10.04 -1.19
CA PRO A 69 20.25 -10.25 -2.55
C PRO A 69 21.08 -9.45 -3.55
N VAL A 70 21.63 -10.12 -4.56
CA VAL A 70 22.53 -9.52 -5.57
C VAL A 70 21.87 -9.37 -6.94
N SER A 71 20.70 -9.98 -7.15
CA SER A 71 19.89 -9.82 -8.35
C SER A 71 18.47 -9.37 -8.01
N PRO A 72 17.74 -8.77 -8.98
CA PRO A 72 16.31 -8.47 -8.81
C PRO A 72 15.47 -9.70 -8.47
N MET A 73 15.87 -10.89 -8.93
CA MET A 73 15.18 -12.15 -8.64
C MET A 73 15.38 -12.55 -7.17
N ASP A 74 16.62 -12.44 -6.67
CA ASP A 74 16.94 -12.70 -5.27
C ASP A 74 16.23 -11.70 -4.35
N LEU A 75 16.16 -10.43 -4.74
CA LEU A 75 15.44 -9.40 -3.99
C LEU A 75 13.94 -9.71 -3.93
N ARG A 76 13.34 -10.14 -5.05
CA ARG A 76 11.93 -10.56 -5.07
C ARG A 76 11.71 -11.75 -4.13
N THR A 77 12.54 -12.78 -4.21
CA THR A 77 12.46 -13.94 -3.32
C THR A 77 12.69 -13.53 -1.87
N ALA A 78 13.57 -12.56 -1.61
CA ALA A 78 13.80 -12.02 -0.28
C ALA A 78 12.58 -11.31 0.28
N LEU A 79 11.94 -10.45 -0.50
CA LEU A 79 10.73 -9.72 -0.10
C LEU A 79 9.53 -10.65 0.09
N GLN A 80 9.40 -11.71 -0.72
CA GLN A 80 8.30 -12.68 -0.62
C GLN A 80 8.39 -13.60 0.62
N ASN A 81 9.59 -13.81 1.14
CA ASN A 81 9.85 -14.68 2.29
C ASN A 81 10.11 -13.88 3.58
N SER A 82 9.77 -12.60 3.60
CA SER A 82 9.98 -11.69 4.73
C SER A 82 8.72 -11.52 5.57
#